data_AF-A0A9R0EBD9-F1
#
_entry.id   AF-A0A9R0EBD9-F1
#
_cell.length_a   1.000
_cell.length_b   1.000
_cell.length_c   1.000
_cell.angle_alpha   90.00
_cell.angle_beta   90.00
_cell.angle_gamma   90.00
#
_symmetry.space_group_name_H-M   'P 1'
#
loop_
_entity.id
_entity.type
_entity.pdbx_description
1 polymer ?
#
loop_
_entity_poly.entity_id
_entity_poly.type
_entity_poly.pdbx_seq_one_letter_code
_entity_poly.pdbx_strand_id
1 'polypeptide(L)'
;MCEQHFAETTVRNSDGAFVVKMPLKGDPSSLGHSYVNARNRFLSLERRFKRDPSFHSKYCDFLREYERLGHMTLDSDCSPSPENSMTKYFIPHHGVIRDSSTTTQLRVIFDASAPTSTGVSLNDIQMVGPVVQDDLFSILIRFRQHRYVVSGDVEKMYRAIQLSPDQRSLQKIIFRFDPSEPLRSYTLNTVTYGTASAPYLATKCLVSLADNIEDSRVESAIRRDFYIDDYLSGGSTITETVEIAKKVKSVLSSAKFNLRKWRSNNIEILKQINTYIVTDNDSINTLQFSEHGLSPVQSKTLGLNWVCDSDSLTQ
;
A
#
# COMPACT_ATOMS: atom_id res chain seq x y z
N MET A 1 -22.64 5.52 1.92
CA MET A 1 -21.85 6.77 1.77
C MET A 1 -20.47 6.52 1.18
N CYS A 2 -19.59 5.72 1.80
CA CYS A 2 -18.23 5.48 1.27
C CYS A 2 -18.20 4.71 -0.07
N GLU A 3 -19.09 3.73 -0.23
CA GLU A 3 -19.24 2.99 -1.49
C GLU A 3 -19.78 3.86 -2.62
N GLN A 4 -20.83 4.65 -2.33
CA GLN A 4 -21.38 5.59 -3.28
C GLN A 4 -20.35 6.63 -3.72
N HIS A 5 -19.62 7.24 -2.77
CA HIS A 5 -18.52 8.16 -3.07
C HIS A 5 -17.47 7.50 -3.97
N PHE A 6 -17.07 6.27 -3.67
CA PHE A 6 -16.10 5.54 -4.49
C PHE A 6 -16.62 5.36 -5.92
N ALA A 7 -17.87 4.90 -6.09
CA ALA A 7 -18.47 4.67 -7.40
C ALA A 7 -18.61 5.97 -8.23
N GLU A 8 -18.91 7.09 -7.59
CA GLU A 8 -19.11 8.39 -8.26
C GLU A 8 -17.79 9.10 -8.61
N THR A 9 -16.73 8.87 -7.84
CA THR A 9 -15.49 9.68 -7.92
C THR A 9 -14.26 8.92 -8.41
N THR A 10 -14.34 7.60 -8.55
CA THR A 10 -13.20 6.78 -8.99
C THR A 10 -13.23 6.56 -10.49
N VAL A 11 -12.09 6.77 -11.14
CA VAL A 11 -11.92 6.55 -12.58
C VAL A 11 -10.63 5.77 -12.85
N ARG A 12 -10.49 5.22 -14.07
CA ARG A 12 -9.19 4.74 -14.57
C ARG A 12 -8.59 5.75 -15.54
N ASN A 13 -7.30 6.03 -15.38
CA ASN A 13 -6.58 6.88 -16.33
C ASN A 13 -6.20 6.12 -17.61
N SER A 14 -5.57 6.80 -18.57
CA SER A 14 -5.12 6.22 -19.85
C SER A 14 -4.13 5.06 -19.69
N ASP A 15 -3.36 5.04 -18.59
CA ASP A 15 -2.41 3.99 -18.29
C ASP A 15 -3.07 2.78 -17.60
N GLY A 16 -4.36 2.88 -17.27
CA GLY A 16 -5.14 1.87 -16.56
C GLY A 16 -5.11 1.98 -15.03
N ALA A 17 -4.31 2.88 -14.46
CA ALA A 17 -4.26 3.08 -13.01
C ALA A 17 -5.55 3.72 -12.48
N PHE A 18 -5.96 3.32 -11.28
CA PHE A 18 -7.07 3.98 -10.59
C PHE A 18 -6.68 5.40 -10.15
N VAL A 19 -7.61 6.34 -10.31
CA VAL A 19 -7.56 7.69 -9.75
C VAL A 19 -8.76 7.83 -8.82
N VAL A 20 -8.50 8.03 -7.53
CA VAL A 20 -9.55 8.06 -6.49
C VAL A 20 -9.59 9.41 -5.79
N LYS A 21 -10.75 9.74 -5.21
CA LYS A 21 -10.88 10.82 -4.23
C LYS A 21 -10.95 10.26 -2.82
N MET A 22 -10.24 10.87 -1.88
CA MET A 22 -10.43 10.63 -0.45
C MET A 22 -11.90 10.93 -0.08
N PRO A 23 -12.59 9.98 0.58
CA PRO A 23 -13.94 10.17 1.07
C PRO A 23 -13.91 11.03 2.33
N LEU A 24 -14.16 12.32 2.17
CA LEU A 24 -14.16 13.29 3.26
C LEU A 24 -15.57 13.39 3.87
N LYS A 25 -15.67 13.31 5.20
CA LYS A 25 -16.88 13.59 5.99
C LYS A 25 -16.88 14.98 6.64
N GLY A 26 -15.74 15.68 6.58
CA GLY A 26 -15.58 17.04 7.08
C GLY A 26 -14.95 17.95 6.04
N ASP A 27 -15.18 19.25 6.17
CA ASP A 27 -14.57 20.26 5.31
C ASP A 27 -13.06 20.36 5.62
N PRO A 28 -12.17 20.21 4.62
CA PRO A 28 -10.75 20.48 4.78
C PRO A 28 -10.41 21.80 5.46
N SER A 29 -11.24 22.85 5.31
CA SER A 29 -11.03 24.15 5.96
C SER A 29 -10.90 24.06 7.49
N SER A 30 -11.50 23.05 8.12
CA SER A 30 -11.45 22.78 9.56
C SER A 30 -10.07 22.36 10.08
N LEU A 31 -9.15 21.95 9.19
CA LEU A 31 -7.82 21.46 9.57
C LEU A 31 -6.89 22.58 10.06
N GLY A 32 -7.12 23.86 9.75
CA GLY A 32 -6.18 24.93 10.12
C GLY A 32 -4.76 24.68 9.60
N HIS A 33 -3.74 24.76 10.46
CA HIS A 33 -2.32 24.68 10.08
C HIS A 33 -1.62 23.45 10.68
N SER A 34 -0.98 22.63 9.83
CA SER A 34 -0.15 21.49 10.28
C SER A 34 1.35 21.63 10.02
N TYR A 35 1.78 22.66 9.26
CA TYR A 35 3.17 22.84 8.84
C TYR A 35 4.16 22.88 10.01
N VAL A 36 3.86 23.64 11.07
CA VAL A 36 4.75 23.81 12.22
C VAL A 36 5.01 22.47 12.92
N ASN A 37 3.96 21.66 13.10
CA ASN A 37 4.07 20.34 13.71
C ASN A 37 4.91 19.39 12.84
N ALA A 38 4.60 19.30 11.55
CA ALA A 38 5.36 18.48 10.60
C ALA A 38 6.83 18.89 10.54
N ARG A 39 7.13 20.20 10.49
CA ARG A 39 8.49 20.73 10.51
C ARG A 39 9.24 20.35 11.78
N ASN A 40 8.63 20.52 12.96
CA ASN A 40 9.29 20.19 14.23
C ASN A 40 9.59 18.68 14.36
N ARG A 41 8.68 17.83 13.87
CA ARG A 41 8.88 16.38 13.78
C ARG A 41 9.99 16.03 12.80
N PHE A 42 10.04 16.66 11.63
CA PHE A 42 11.14 16.49 10.67
C PHE A 42 12.50 16.91 11.25
N LEU A 43 12.60 18.07 11.90
CA LEU A 43 13.86 18.51 12.53
C LEU A 43 14.34 17.53 13.61
N SER A 44 13.41 16.86 14.29
CA SER A 44 13.75 15.81 15.26
C SER A 44 14.24 14.54 14.57
N LEU A 45 13.62 14.16 13.45
CA LEU A 45 14.09 13.08 12.57
C LEU A 45 15.48 13.38 12.01
N GLU A 46 15.76 14.64 11.65
CA GLU A 46 17.07 15.05 11.14
C GLU A 46 18.18 14.92 12.19
N ARG A 47 17.89 15.18 13.48
CA ARG A 47 18.85 14.88 14.55
C ARG A 47 19.19 13.39 14.62
N ARG A 48 18.24 12.50 14.30
CA ARG A 48 18.51 11.06 14.18
C ARG A 48 19.37 10.75 12.95
N PHE A 49 19.13 11.39 11.80
CA PHE A 49 19.97 11.23 10.62
C PHE A 49 21.45 11.55 10.89
N LYS A 50 21.72 12.57 11.70
CA LYS A 50 23.09 12.90 12.12
C LYS A 50 23.75 11.84 13.00
N ARG A 51 22.97 11.15 13.83
CA ARG A 51 23.45 10.10 14.73
C ARG A 51 23.61 8.75 14.03
N ASP A 52 22.81 8.51 12.99
CA ASP A 52 22.77 7.25 12.25
C ASP A 52 22.77 7.52 10.72
N PRO A 53 23.97 7.65 10.12
CA PRO A 53 24.10 7.87 8.68
C PRO A 53 23.56 6.73 7.81
N SER A 54 23.57 5.49 8.33
CA SER A 54 23.02 4.33 7.60
C SER A 54 21.50 4.45 7.47
N PHE A 55 20.82 4.79 8.57
CA PHE A 55 19.39 5.08 8.56
C PHE A 55 19.06 6.25 7.65
N HIS A 56 19.87 7.32 7.67
CA HIS A 56 19.69 8.46 6.75
C HIS A 56 19.77 8.05 5.28
N SER A 57 20.79 7.29 4.88
CA SER A 57 20.94 6.81 3.50
C SER A 57 19.71 6.02 3.05
N LYS A 58 19.30 5.02 3.85
CA LYS A 58 18.11 4.19 3.55
C LYS A 58 16.82 5.03 3.45
N TYR A 59 16.71 6.07 4.26
CA TYR A 59 15.58 7.01 4.20
C TYR A 59 15.57 7.83 2.91
N CYS A 60 16.72 8.37 2.52
CA CYS A 60 16.90 9.12 1.28
C CYS A 60 16.63 8.24 0.07
N ASP A 61 17.13 7.00 0.07
CA ASP A 61 16.90 6.04 -1.02
C ASP A 61 15.41 5.71 -1.17
N PHE A 62 14.69 5.53 -0.05
CA PHE A 62 13.24 5.34 -0.06
C PHE A 62 12.52 6.53 -0.71
N LEU A 63 12.82 7.76 -0.31
CA LEU A 63 12.16 8.95 -0.86
C LEU A 63 12.54 9.21 -2.32
N ARG A 64 13.81 9.01 -2.70
CA ARG A 64 14.25 9.09 -4.11
C ARG A 64 13.50 8.08 -4.98
N GLU A 65 13.29 6.85 -4.49
CA GLU A 65 12.48 5.87 -5.21
C GLU A 65 11.03 6.35 -5.35
N TYR A 66 10.47 6.97 -4.30
CA TYR A 66 9.13 7.54 -4.30
C TYR A 66 8.97 8.64 -5.36
N GLU A 67 9.93 9.55 -5.46
CA GLU A 67 9.96 10.63 -6.46
C GLU A 67 10.20 10.10 -7.87
N ARG A 68 11.18 9.21 -8.06
CA ARG A 68 11.50 8.59 -9.35
C ARG A 68 10.30 7.84 -9.95
N LEU A 69 9.49 7.21 -9.10
CA LEU A 69 8.27 6.51 -9.52
C LEU A 69 7.06 7.44 -9.67
N GLY A 70 7.22 8.76 -9.49
CA GLY A 70 6.17 9.75 -9.61
C GLY A 70 5.15 9.75 -8.45
N HIS A 71 5.40 8.97 -7.40
CA HIS A 71 4.50 8.88 -6.24
C HIS A 71 4.58 10.09 -5.32
N MET A 72 5.64 10.90 -5.45
CA MET A 72 5.71 12.25 -4.89
C MET A 72 6.33 13.20 -5.90
N THR A 73 6.02 14.48 -5.76
CA THR A 73 6.57 15.56 -6.59
C THR A 73 6.97 16.73 -5.69
N LEU A 74 8.10 17.35 -6.01
CA LEU A 74 8.52 18.60 -5.39
C LEU A 74 7.51 19.72 -5.71
N ASP A 75 7.09 20.49 -4.71
CA ASP A 75 6.21 21.62 -4.92
C ASP A 75 6.97 22.77 -5.60
N SER A 76 6.39 23.34 -6.66
CA SER A 76 6.96 24.45 -7.44
C SER A 76 7.07 25.75 -6.63
N ASP A 77 6.21 25.93 -5.62
CA ASP A 77 6.06 27.18 -4.88
C ASP A 77 6.40 27.00 -3.39
N CYS A 78 7.48 27.66 -2.95
CA CYS A 78 7.77 27.91 -1.54
C CYS A 78 7.01 29.13 -0.98
N SER A 79 6.16 29.77 -1.79
CA SER A 79 5.42 30.99 -1.43
C SER A 79 4.25 30.65 -0.49
N PRO A 80 4.01 31.43 0.58
CA PRO A 80 2.72 31.40 1.26
C PRO A 80 1.66 31.77 0.23
N SER A 81 0.78 30.82 -0.07
CA SER A 81 -0.31 31.04 -1.00
C SER A 81 -1.33 31.99 -0.35
N PRO A 82 -1.97 32.88 -1.13
CA PRO A 82 -2.94 33.86 -0.61
C PRO A 82 -4.08 33.17 0.16
N GLU A 83 -4.81 33.93 1.00
CA GLU A 83 -5.85 33.46 1.92
C GLU A 83 -7.00 32.65 1.27
N ASN A 84 -7.13 32.68 -0.07
CA ASN A 84 -8.03 31.84 -0.87
C ASN A 84 -7.38 30.51 -1.35
N SER A 85 -6.26 30.11 -0.76
CA SER A 85 -5.54 28.89 -1.13
C SER A 85 -6.28 27.64 -0.68
N MET A 86 -6.35 26.65 -1.59
CA MET A 86 -6.71 25.28 -1.28
C MET A 86 -6.03 24.79 0.01
N THR A 87 -6.80 24.18 0.93
CA THR A 87 -6.29 23.75 2.23
C THR A 87 -5.13 22.78 2.06
N LYS A 88 -4.03 23.05 2.78
CA LYS A 88 -2.80 22.26 2.75
C LYS A 88 -2.65 21.50 4.08
N TYR A 89 -2.39 20.20 3.99
CA TYR A 89 -2.07 19.39 5.15
C TYR A 89 -0.71 18.72 4.97
N PHE A 90 0.23 19.12 5.82
CA PHE A 90 1.54 18.52 5.98
C PHE A 90 1.47 17.34 6.96
N ILE A 91 1.68 16.14 6.44
CA ILE A 91 1.71 14.88 7.15
C ILE A 91 3.11 14.68 7.77
N PRO A 92 3.24 14.59 9.09
CA PRO A 92 4.49 14.17 9.70
C PRO A 92 4.85 12.73 9.32
N HIS A 93 6.14 12.43 9.21
CA HIS A 93 6.58 11.09 8.82
C HIS A 93 7.82 10.65 9.62
N HIS A 94 7.99 9.34 9.75
CA HIS A 94 9.12 8.73 10.46
C HIS A 94 9.49 7.38 9.84
N GLY A 95 10.71 6.92 10.09
CA GLY A 95 11.22 5.68 9.51
C GLY A 95 11.25 4.55 10.53
N VAL A 96 10.77 3.38 10.11
CA VAL A 96 10.84 2.13 10.89
C VAL A 96 11.69 1.12 10.12
N ILE A 97 12.63 0.50 10.84
CA ILE A 97 13.44 -0.59 10.31
C ILE A 97 12.70 -1.90 10.59
N ARG A 98 12.56 -2.75 9.56
CA ARG A 98 12.06 -4.12 9.69
C ARG A 98 13.18 -5.07 9.26
N ASP A 99 13.88 -5.63 10.23
CA ASP A 99 15.02 -6.53 9.97
C ASP A 99 14.62 -7.85 9.31
N SER A 100 13.34 -8.24 9.38
CA SER A 100 12.79 -9.44 8.70
C SER A 100 12.36 -9.22 7.24
N SER A 101 12.47 -8.00 6.71
CA SER A 101 12.02 -7.67 5.35
C SER A 101 13.11 -7.98 4.32
N THR A 102 12.87 -8.95 3.44
CA THR A 102 13.79 -9.36 2.37
C THR A 102 14.00 -8.30 1.28
N THR A 103 13.10 -7.30 1.14
CA THR A 103 13.14 -6.36 0.00
C THR A 103 13.41 -4.90 0.37
N THR A 104 13.00 -4.43 1.55
CA THR A 104 13.29 -3.06 2.02
C THR A 104 13.38 -3.06 3.54
N GLN A 105 14.59 -2.87 4.05
CA GLN A 105 14.84 -2.86 5.50
C GLN A 105 14.23 -1.62 6.17
N LEU A 106 13.97 -0.53 5.44
CA LEU A 106 13.36 0.71 5.96
C LEU A 106 12.03 1.03 5.26
N ARG A 107 11.02 1.41 6.04
CA ARG A 107 9.74 1.96 5.55
C ARG A 107 9.46 3.31 6.21
N VAL A 108 8.89 4.25 5.45
CA VAL A 108 8.51 5.58 5.93
C VAL A 108 7.03 5.63 6.27
N ILE A 109 6.69 5.71 7.55
CA ILE A 109 5.32 5.81 8.02
C ILE A 109 4.88 7.28 7.97
N PHE A 110 3.72 7.52 7.35
CA PHE A 110 3.06 8.82 7.28
C PHE A 110 1.94 8.88 8.34
N ASP A 111 2.03 9.85 9.26
CA ASP A 111 1.10 10.00 10.38
C ASP A 111 0.00 11.01 10.05
N ALA A 112 -1.04 10.56 9.36
CA ALA A 112 -2.21 11.39 9.06
C ALA A 112 -3.16 11.58 10.27
N SER A 113 -2.84 10.99 11.43
CA SER A 113 -3.56 11.19 12.70
C SER A 113 -2.99 12.33 13.55
N ALA A 114 -1.87 12.93 13.12
CA ALA A 114 -1.27 14.04 13.84
C ALA A 114 -2.24 15.24 13.89
N PRO A 115 -2.56 15.78 15.08
CA PRO A 115 -3.45 16.93 15.17
C PRO A 115 -2.80 18.18 14.58
N THR A 116 -3.63 19.05 14.00
CA THR A 116 -3.24 20.38 13.54
C THR A 116 -3.41 21.43 14.63
N SER A 117 -3.26 22.71 14.27
CA SER A 117 -3.54 23.86 15.14
C SER A 117 -4.98 23.91 15.69
N THR A 118 -5.95 23.25 15.04
CA THR A 118 -7.34 23.16 15.52
C THR A 118 -7.60 21.93 16.38
N GLY A 119 -6.61 21.05 16.55
CA GLY A 119 -6.75 19.76 17.22
C GLY A 119 -7.35 18.66 16.35
N VAL A 120 -7.78 18.98 15.13
CA VAL A 120 -8.36 18.02 14.16
C VAL A 120 -7.23 17.44 13.30
N SER A 121 -7.26 16.15 13.00
CA SER A 121 -6.33 15.50 12.06
C SER A 121 -6.96 15.24 10.69
N LEU A 122 -6.15 14.93 9.69
CA LEU A 122 -6.64 14.52 8.38
C LEU A 122 -7.51 13.25 8.46
N ASN A 123 -7.17 12.32 9.35
CA ASN A 123 -7.98 11.12 9.58
C ASN A 123 -9.34 11.41 10.20
N ASP A 124 -9.45 12.46 11.03
CA ASP A 124 -10.72 12.82 11.68
C ASP A 124 -11.77 13.32 10.70
N ILE A 125 -11.35 13.89 9.56
CA ILE A 125 -12.25 14.36 8.49
C ILE A 125 -12.46 13.33 7.39
N GLN A 126 -11.85 12.14 7.48
CA GLN A 126 -12.03 11.05 6.53
C GLN A 126 -13.09 10.05 7.00
N MET A 127 -13.78 9.45 6.04
CA MET A 127 -14.63 8.29 6.25
C MET A 127 -13.78 7.03 6.29
N VAL A 128 -14.06 6.16 7.26
CA VAL A 128 -13.56 4.79 7.26
C VAL A 128 -14.53 3.97 6.43
N GLY A 129 -14.05 3.38 5.34
CA GLY A 129 -14.86 2.50 4.51
C GLY A 129 -15.09 1.13 5.17
N PRO A 130 -16.13 0.39 4.75
CA PRO A 130 -16.38 -0.96 5.25
C PRO A 130 -15.26 -1.92 4.85
N VAL A 131 -15.17 -3.06 5.55
CA VAL A 131 -14.31 -4.16 5.13
C VAL A 131 -14.88 -4.78 3.85
N VAL A 132 -14.05 -4.91 2.81
CA VAL A 132 -14.46 -5.36 1.47
C VAL A 132 -14.03 -6.79 1.14
N GLN A 133 -13.01 -7.29 1.84
CA GLN A 133 -12.44 -8.62 1.65
C GLN A 133 -12.91 -9.55 2.77
N ASP A 134 -12.92 -10.85 2.49
CA ASP A 134 -13.14 -11.87 3.51
C ASP A 134 -12.01 -11.80 4.57
N ASP A 135 -12.30 -12.27 5.79
CA ASP A 135 -11.29 -12.34 6.82
C ASP A 135 -10.18 -13.37 6.48
N LEU A 136 -8.98 -13.16 7.02
CA LEU A 136 -7.81 -13.99 6.73
C LEU A 136 -8.05 -15.47 7.05
N PHE A 137 -8.82 -15.79 8.09
CA PHE A 137 -9.10 -17.19 8.44
C PHE A 137 -9.97 -17.87 7.38
N SER A 138 -11.02 -17.20 6.91
CA SER A 138 -11.85 -17.67 5.78
C SER A 138 -11.04 -17.86 4.49
N ILE A 139 -10.11 -16.93 4.20
CA ILE A 139 -9.20 -17.02 3.05
C ILE A 139 -8.28 -18.25 3.20
N LEU A 140 -7.69 -18.44 4.38
CA LEU A 140 -6.81 -19.57 4.66
C LEU A 140 -7.53 -20.92 4.54
N ILE A 141 -8.80 -21.02 4.97
CA ILE A 141 -9.58 -22.25 4.80
C ILE A 141 -9.72 -22.59 3.31
N ARG A 142 -10.10 -21.63 2.46
CA ARG A 142 -10.21 -21.85 1.01
C ARG A 142 -8.87 -22.20 0.39
N PHE A 143 -7.82 -21.46 0.76
CA PHE A 143 -6.46 -21.73 0.34
C PHE A 143 -6.06 -23.19 0.63
N ARG A 144 -6.40 -23.71 1.82
CA ARG A 144 -6.11 -25.10 2.22
C ARG A 144 -7.01 -26.16 1.59
N GLN A 145 -8.13 -25.79 0.96
CA GLN A 145 -8.98 -26.74 0.23
C GLN A 145 -8.38 -27.15 -1.12
N HIS A 146 -7.44 -26.38 -1.65
CA HIS A 146 -6.80 -26.67 -2.92
C HIS A 146 -5.69 -27.72 -2.79
N ARG A 147 -5.59 -28.60 -3.80
CA ARG A 147 -4.49 -29.57 -3.90
C ARG A 147 -3.18 -28.86 -4.28
N TYR A 148 -3.27 -27.91 -5.21
CA TYR A 148 -2.15 -27.11 -5.65
C TYR A 148 -2.44 -25.65 -5.32
N VAL A 149 -1.53 -25.03 -4.59
CA VAL A 149 -1.71 -23.66 -4.08
C VAL A 149 -0.67 -22.73 -4.67
N VAL A 150 -1.04 -21.47 -4.79
CA VAL A 150 -0.18 -20.40 -5.27
C VAL A 150 -0.42 -19.14 -4.44
N SER A 151 0.65 -18.46 -4.08
CA SER A 151 0.59 -17.16 -3.43
C SER A 151 1.40 -16.10 -4.16
N GLY A 152 1.09 -14.83 -3.93
CA GLY A 152 1.82 -13.68 -4.45
C GLY A 152 1.59 -12.41 -3.63
N ASP A 153 2.41 -11.41 -3.86
CA ASP A 153 2.40 -10.09 -3.20
C ASP A 153 2.11 -9.02 -4.25
N VAL A 154 1.13 -8.15 -4.01
CA VAL A 154 0.88 -6.96 -4.83
C VAL A 154 1.91 -5.91 -4.47
N GLU A 155 2.84 -5.67 -5.39
CA GLU A 155 3.90 -4.70 -5.17
C GLU A 155 3.34 -3.31 -4.87
N LYS A 156 3.66 -2.79 -3.69
CA LYS A 156 3.40 -1.39 -3.33
C LYS A 156 1.93 -1.01 -3.57
N MET A 157 0.99 -1.89 -3.21
CA MET A 157 -0.44 -1.80 -3.53
C MET A 157 -1.04 -0.39 -3.44
N TYR A 158 -0.86 0.32 -2.32
CA TYR A 158 -1.37 1.69 -2.15
C TYR A 158 -0.80 2.68 -3.19
N ARG A 159 0.48 2.55 -3.52
CA ARG A 159 1.19 3.41 -4.47
C ARG A 159 0.77 3.17 -5.93
N ALA A 160 0.09 2.06 -6.23
CA ALA A 160 -0.46 1.80 -7.55
C ALA A 160 -1.70 2.70 -7.85
N ILE A 161 -2.29 3.30 -6.83
CA ILE A 161 -3.53 4.08 -6.93
C ILE A 161 -3.20 5.56 -6.80
N GLN A 162 -3.56 6.33 -7.83
CA GLN A 162 -3.36 7.77 -7.87
C GLN A 162 -4.43 8.49 -7.03
N LEU A 163 -4.02 9.54 -6.34
CA LEU A 163 -4.94 10.47 -5.71
C LEU A 163 -5.33 11.56 -6.71
N SER A 164 -6.60 11.92 -6.72
CA SER A 164 -7.13 13.01 -7.55
C SER A 164 -6.39 14.33 -7.29
N PRO A 165 -5.98 15.08 -8.33
CA PRO A 165 -5.16 16.29 -8.20
C PRO A 165 -5.71 17.35 -7.24
N ASP A 166 -7.04 17.50 -7.18
CA ASP A 166 -7.75 18.46 -6.32
C ASP A 166 -7.60 18.19 -4.82
N GLN A 167 -7.24 16.96 -4.43
CA GLN A 167 -7.06 16.59 -3.02
C GLN A 167 -5.61 16.34 -2.63
N ARG A 168 -4.65 16.43 -3.56
CA ARG A 168 -3.23 16.18 -3.28
C ARG A 168 -2.63 17.20 -2.30
N SER A 169 -3.20 18.41 -2.20
CA SER A 169 -2.78 19.41 -1.22
C SER A 169 -2.93 18.93 0.24
N LEU A 170 -3.77 17.91 0.48
CA LEU A 170 -3.97 17.29 1.79
C LEU A 170 -2.92 16.22 2.11
N GLN A 171 -2.02 15.89 1.17
CA GLN A 171 -0.96 14.91 1.39
C GLN A 171 0.42 15.52 1.11
N LYS A 172 0.83 16.51 1.91
CA LYS A 172 2.15 17.12 1.81
C LYS A 172 3.11 16.57 2.84
N ILE A 173 4.40 16.57 2.54
CA ILE A 173 5.47 16.27 3.49
C ILE A 173 6.57 17.33 3.41
N ILE A 174 7.40 17.42 4.44
CA ILE A 174 8.54 18.33 4.49
C ILE A 174 9.81 17.51 4.57
N PHE A 175 10.71 17.73 3.62
CA PHE A 175 11.96 16.98 3.58
C PHE A 175 13.08 17.80 2.93
N ARG A 176 14.33 17.45 3.22
CA ARG A 176 15.52 17.85 2.49
C ARG A 176 16.52 16.70 2.52
N PHE A 177 17.22 16.48 1.40
CA PHE A 177 18.16 15.37 1.29
C PHE A 177 19.49 15.69 1.98
N ASP A 178 19.86 16.97 2.01
CA ASP A 178 21.05 17.44 2.70
C ASP A 178 20.69 18.55 3.71
N PRO A 179 21.24 18.54 4.94
CA PRO A 179 20.99 19.59 5.93
C PRO A 179 21.43 21.01 5.52
N SER A 180 22.32 21.13 4.53
CA SER A 180 22.71 22.42 3.94
C SER A 180 21.66 22.97 2.96
N GLU A 181 20.75 22.13 2.47
CA GLU A 181 19.67 22.55 1.60
C GLU A 181 18.52 23.21 2.38
N PRO A 182 17.77 24.12 1.74
CA PRO A 182 16.53 24.62 2.31
C PRO A 182 15.52 23.47 2.51
N LEU A 183 14.70 23.57 3.56
CA LEU A 183 13.55 22.70 3.74
C LEU A 183 12.60 22.84 2.55
N ARG A 184 12.22 21.72 1.91
CA ARG A 184 11.29 21.70 0.78
C ARG A 184 10.00 20.99 1.14
N SER A 185 8.95 21.33 0.40
CA SER A 185 7.65 20.66 0.49
C SER A 185 7.48 19.72 -0.69
N TYR A 186 7.01 18.50 -0.43
CA TYR A 186 6.68 17.52 -1.46
C TYR A 186 5.21 17.14 -1.33
N THR A 187 4.55 16.95 -2.46
CA THR A 187 3.17 16.47 -2.53
C THR A 187 3.16 14.98 -2.88
N LEU A 188 2.45 14.15 -2.10
CA LEU A 188 2.26 12.73 -2.38
C LEU A 188 1.10 12.54 -3.36
N ASN A 189 1.38 11.90 -4.49
CA ASN A 189 0.47 11.78 -5.64
C ASN A 189 -0.42 10.54 -5.59
N THR A 190 -0.14 9.60 -4.70
CA THR A 190 -0.80 8.29 -4.60
C THR A 190 -1.51 8.13 -3.27
N VAL A 191 -2.41 7.16 -3.18
CA VAL A 191 -3.01 6.78 -1.89
C VAL A 191 -1.88 6.43 -0.92
N THR A 192 -1.85 7.15 0.20
CA THR A 192 -0.78 7.01 1.19
C THR A 192 -1.29 6.24 2.40
N TYR A 193 -0.58 5.18 2.77
CA TYR A 193 -0.86 4.42 3.98
C TYR A 193 -0.69 5.30 5.23
N GLY A 194 -1.48 5.04 6.26
CA GLY A 194 -1.60 5.90 7.45
C GLY A 194 -2.77 6.87 7.38
N THR A 195 -3.39 7.05 6.21
CA THR A 195 -4.69 7.71 6.08
C THR A 195 -5.84 6.74 6.39
N ALA A 196 -6.92 7.24 7.01
CA ALA A 196 -8.04 6.42 7.48
C ALA A 196 -8.77 5.69 6.35
N SER A 197 -8.89 6.31 5.17
CA SER A 197 -9.57 5.70 4.03
C SER A 197 -8.68 4.80 3.16
N ALA A 198 -7.35 4.83 3.31
CA ALA A 198 -6.44 4.11 2.42
C ALA A 198 -6.70 2.60 2.33
N PRO A 199 -6.92 1.85 3.42
CA PRO A 199 -7.21 0.41 3.34
C PRO A 199 -8.43 0.09 2.49
N TYR A 200 -9.52 0.83 2.70
CA TYR A 200 -10.74 0.68 1.91
C TYR A 200 -10.53 1.02 0.44
N LEU A 201 -9.91 2.17 0.14
CA LEU A 201 -9.65 2.58 -1.25
C LEU A 201 -8.81 1.55 -2.00
N ALA A 202 -7.76 1.02 -1.35
CA ALA A 202 -6.89 0.03 -1.97
C ALA A 202 -7.61 -1.29 -2.28
N THR A 203 -8.26 -1.87 -1.27
CA THR A 203 -8.97 -3.15 -1.40
C THR A 203 -10.17 -3.03 -2.34
N LYS A 204 -10.92 -1.93 -2.28
CA LYS A 204 -12.06 -1.70 -3.18
C LYS A 204 -11.61 -1.56 -4.64
N CYS A 205 -10.53 -0.82 -4.93
CA CYS A 205 -9.95 -0.76 -6.28
C CYS A 205 -9.57 -2.15 -6.80
N LEU A 206 -8.95 -3.00 -5.98
CA LEU A 206 -8.58 -4.35 -6.36
C LEU A 206 -9.82 -5.20 -6.66
N VAL A 207 -10.79 -5.24 -5.74
CA VAL A 207 -12.00 -6.06 -5.88
C VAL A 207 -12.86 -5.61 -7.07
N SER A 208 -12.91 -4.31 -7.38
CA SER A 208 -13.66 -3.80 -8.54
C SER A 208 -13.08 -4.25 -9.89
N LEU A 209 -11.85 -4.77 -9.94
CA LEU A 209 -11.35 -5.39 -11.18
C LEU A 209 -12.09 -6.67 -11.55
N ALA A 210 -12.79 -7.29 -10.60
CA ALA A 210 -13.61 -8.47 -10.84
C ALA A 210 -14.97 -8.15 -11.49
N ASP A 211 -15.42 -6.89 -11.49
CA ASP A 211 -16.79 -6.51 -11.90
C ASP A 211 -17.10 -6.82 -13.38
N ASN A 212 -16.08 -6.91 -14.23
CA ASN A 212 -16.22 -7.16 -15.68
C ASN A 212 -15.48 -8.43 -16.14
N ILE A 213 -15.31 -9.41 -15.25
CA ILE A 213 -14.61 -10.67 -15.56
C ILE A 213 -15.64 -11.78 -15.81
N GLU A 214 -15.62 -12.35 -17.02
CA GLU A 214 -16.53 -13.44 -17.41
C GLU A 214 -16.12 -14.79 -16.81
N ASP A 215 -14.81 -15.04 -16.66
CA ASP A 215 -14.31 -16.29 -16.05
C ASP A 215 -14.56 -16.26 -14.55
N SER A 216 -15.60 -16.98 -14.10
CA SER A 216 -16.05 -17.02 -12.71
C SER A 216 -14.96 -17.46 -11.72
N ARG A 217 -13.98 -18.26 -12.17
CA ARG A 217 -12.86 -18.67 -11.30
C ARG A 217 -11.92 -17.50 -11.03
N VAL A 218 -11.63 -16.69 -12.05
CA VAL A 218 -10.78 -15.50 -11.93
C VAL A 218 -11.50 -14.39 -11.16
N GLU A 219 -12.78 -14.19 -11.44
CA GLU A 219 -13.65 -13.27 -10.72
C GLU A 219 -13.67 -13.60 -9.22
N SER A 220 -13.98 -14.86 -8.87
CA SER A 220 -13.94 -15.32 -7.49
C SER A 220 -12.57 -15.17 -6.84
N ALA A 221 -11.47 -15.52 -7.54
CA ALA A 221 -10.12 -15.38 -7.01
C ALA A 221 -9.80 -13.91 -6.67
N ILE A 222 -10.15 -12.95 -7.54
CA ILE A 222 -9.90 -11.52 -7.27
C ILE A 222 -10.74 -11.03 -6.09
N ARG A 223 -11.99 -11.48 -5.95
CA ARG A 223 -12.88 -11.04 -4.86
C ARG A 223 -12.55 -11.66 -3.51
N ARG A 224 -12.11 -12.93 -3.51
CA ARG A 224 -12.12 -13.77 -2.31
C ARG A 224 -10.76 -14.26 -1.86
N ASP A 225 -9.75 -14.21 -2.71
CA ASP A 225 -8.45 -14.83 -2.42
C ASP A 225 -7.36 -13.79 -2.13
N PHE A 226 -7.76 -12.54 -1.86
CA PHE A 226 -6.84 -11.48 -1.47
C PHE A 226 -7.06 -11.06 -0.01
N TYR A 227 -5.97 -11.01 0.75
CA TYR A 227 -5.91 -10.35 2.04
C TYR A 227 -4.99 -9.13 1.95
N ILE A 228 -5.56 -7.93 1.87
CA ILE A 228 -4.85 -6.70 1.54
C ILE A 228 -4.05 -6.87 0.24
N ASP A 229 -2.73 -7.00 0.33
CA ASP A 229 -1.78 -7.16 -0.77
C ASP A 229 -1.35 -8.62 -1.02
N ASP A 230 -1.72 -9.56 -0.14
CA ASP A 230 -1.41 -10.98 -0.29
C ASP A 230 -2.47 -11.70 -1.10
N TYR A 231 -2.06 -12.36 -2.19
CA TYR A 231 -2.86 -13.28 -2.99
C TYR A 231 -2.65 -14.71 -2.50
N LEU A 232 -3.73 -15.45 -2.21
CA LEU A 232 -3.73 -16.81 -1.66
C LEU A 232 -4.81 -17.66 -2.33
N SER A 233 -4.45 -18.33 -3.42
CA SER A 233 -5.39 -19.12 -4.22
C SER A 233 -4.85 -20.50 -4.59
N GLY A 234 -5.57 -21.25 -5.40
CA GLY A 234 -5.17 -22.57 -5.84
C GLY A 234 -6.16 -23.25 -6.78
N GLY A 235 -5.92 -24.53 -7.03
CA GLY A 235 -6.76 -25.37 -7.90
C GLY A 235 -6.58 -26.86 -7.64
N SER A 236 -7.35 -27.66 -8.40
CA SER A 236 -7.28 -29.13 -8.29
C SER A 236 -6.16 -29.72 -9.15
N THR A 237 -5.70 -28.98 -10.16
CA THR A 237 -4.63 -29.37 -11.07
C THR A 237 -3.58 -28.27 -11.22
N ILE A 238 -2.35 -28.65 -11.61
CA ILE A 238 -1.26 -27.71 -11.91
C ILE A 238 -1.69 -26.75 -13.02
N THR A 239 -2.27 -27.27 -14.11
CA THR A 239 -2.71 -26.49 -15.27
C THR A 239 -3.73 -25.44 -14.89
N GLU A 240 -4.76 -25.82 -14.14
CA GLU A 240 -5.79 -24.88 -13.66
C GLU A 240 -5.19 -23.78 -12.78
N THR A 241 -4.33 -24.16 -11.82
CA THR A 241 -3.71 -23.20 -10.89
C THR A 241 -2.86 -22.17 -11.64
N VAL A 242 -2.07 -22.62 -12.62
CA VAL A 242 -1.25 -21.75 -13.47
C VAL A 242 -2.13 -20.84 -14.33
N GLU A 243 -3.20 -21.36 -14.92
CA GLU A 243 -4.12 -20.58 -15.76
C GLU A 243 -4.77 -19.45 -14.96
N ILE A 244 -5.34 -19.76 -13.79
CA ILE A 244 -5.96 -18.77 -12.91
C ILE A 244 -4.93 -17.73 -12.47
N ALA A 245 -3.76 -18.16 -11.98
CA ALA A 245 -2.71 -17.25 -11.55
C ALA A 245 -2.25 -16.28 -12.65
N LYS A 246 -2.10 -16.77 -13.89
CA LYS A 246 -1.73 -15.92 -15.04
C LYS A 246 -2.85 -14.95 -15.42
N LYS A 247 -4.10 -15.38 -15.42
CA LYS A 247 -5.25 -14.52 -15.71
C LYS A 247 -5.41 -13.43 -14.65
N VAL A 248 -5.36 -13.79 -13.36
CA VAL A 248 -5.37 -12.83 -12.24
C VAL A 248 -4.22 -11.83 -12.36
N LYS A 249 -2.98 -12.30 -12.61
CA LYS A 249 -1.82 -11.44 -12.86
C LYS A 249 -2.05 -10.45 -13.99
N SER A 250 -2.64 -10.90 -15.11
CA SER A 250 -2.95 -10.05 -16.26
C SER A 250 -3.99 -8.99 -15.92
N VAL A 251 -5.08 -9.37 -15.26
CA VAL A 251 -6.16 -8.46 -14.84
C VAL A 251 -5.62 -7.37 -13.90
N LEU A 252 -4.87 -7.76 -12.87
CA LEU A 252 -4.27 -6.82 -11.92
C LEU A 252 -3.24 -5.90 -12.58
N SER A 253 -2.41 -6.44 -13.50
CA SER A 253 -1.42 -5.65 -14.25
C SER A 253 -2.08 -4.57 -15.12
N SER A 254 -3.30 -4.82 -15.63
CA SER A 254 -4.08 -3.82 -16.37
C SER A 254 -4.39 -2.56 -15.55
N ALA A 255 -4.34 -2.67 -14.22
CA ALA A 255 -4.59 -1.58 -13.27
C ALA A 255 -3.36 -1.18 -12.46
N LYS A 256 -2.17 -1.55 -12.94
CA LYS A 256 -0.86 -1.32 -12.29
C LYS A 256 -0.66 -2.04 -10.95
N PHE A 257 -1.54 -2.98 -10.57
CA PHE A 257 -1.29 -3.88 -9.45
C PHE A 257 -0.35 -5.00 -9.92
N ASN A 258 0.95 -4.83 -9.69
CA ASN A 258 1.95 -5.81 -10.12
C ASN A 258 2.09 -6.96 -9.10
N LEU A 259 1.68 -8.18 -9.47
CA LEU A 259 1.86 -9.37 -8.64
C LEU A 259 3.27 -9.97 -8.78
N ARG A 260 3.94 -10.15 -7.65
CA ARG A 260 5.32 -10.66 -7.54
C ARG A 260 5.48 -11.63 -6.36
N LYS A 261 6.72 -12.04 -6.10
CA LYS A 261 7.08 -12.95 -4.99
C LYS A 261 6.23 -14.22 -4.97
N TRP A 262 6.03 -14.80 -6.15
CA TRP A 262 5.22 -16.00 -6.32
C TRP A 262 5.78 -17.17 -5.52
N ARG A 263 4.90 -17.90 -4.81
CA ARG A 263 5.22 -19.14 -4.10
C ARG A 263 4.16 -20.20 -4.40
N SER A 264 4.52 -21.48 -4.26
CA SER A 264 3.63 -22.61 -4.51
C SER A 264 4.12 -23.85 -3.78
N ASN A 265 3.23 -24.78 -3.44
CA ASN A 265 3.60 -26.13 -3.00
C ASN A 265 4.10 -27.03 -4.15
N ASN A 266 4.16 -26.53 -5.38
CA ASN A 266 4.67 -27.26 -6.52
C ASN A 266 5.57 -26.39 -7.41
N ILE A 267 6.81 -26.84 -7.62
CA ILE A 267 7.81 -26.08 -8.39
C ILE A 267 7.43 -25.88 -9.87
N GLU A 268 6.64 -26.79 -10.45
CA GLU A 268 6.21 -26.68 -11.85
C GLU A 268 5.29 -25.48 -12.07
N ILE A 269 4.45 -25.15 -11.07
CA ILE A 269 3.59 -23.97 -11.09
C ILE A 269 4.44 -22.70 -11.16
N LEU A 270 5.51 -22.62 -10.35
CA LEU A 270 6.41 -21.46 -10.34
C LEU A 270 7.16 -21.29 -11.66
N LYS A 271 7.65 -22.39 -12.24
CA LYS A 271 8.31 -22.38 -13.57
C LYS A 271 7.40 -21.87 -14.67
N GLN A 272 6.10 -22.19 -14.60
CA GLN A 272 5.17 -21.76 -15.62
C GLN A 272 4.67 -20.33 -15.42
N ILE A 273 4.58 -19.84 -14.18
CA ILE A 273 4.16 -18.46 -13.85
C ILE A 273 5.31 -17.46 -14.09
N ASN A 274 6.54 -17.82 -13.73
CA ASN A 274 7.73 -16.99 -13.90
C ASN A 274 8.61 -17.55 -15.02
N THR A 275 8.75 -16.80 -16.12
CA THR A 275 9.66 -17.14 -17.22
C THR A 275 11.14 -17.20 -16.78
N TYR A 276 11.47 -16.60 -15.63
CA TYR A 276 12.81 -16.64 -15.01
C TYR A 276 12.66 -17.04 -13.54
N ILE A 277 13.25 -18.17 -13.15
CA ILE A 277 13.33 -18.60 -11.75
C ILE A 277 14.33 -17.68 -11.06
N VAL A 278 13.87 -16.87 -10.11
CA VAL A 278 14.78 -16.19 -9.17
C VAL A 278 15.21 -17.24 -8.17
N THR A 279 16.42 -17.77 -8.35
CA THR A 279 17.07 -18.69 -7.40
C THR A 279 17.72 -17.88 -6.27
N ASP A 280 16.91 -17.45 -5.29
CA ASP A 280 17.44 -17.05 -3.98
C ASP A 280 16.93 -18.05 -2.94
N ASN A 281 17.81 -18.99 -2.58
CA ASN A 281 17.47 -20.31 -2.06
C ASN A 281 16.90 -20.39 -0.64
N ASP A 282 16.82 -19.31 0.15
CA ASP A 282 16.36 -19.42 1.55
C ASP A 282 15.08 -18.62 1.86
N SER A 283 14.64 -17.73 0.96
CA SER A 283 13.47 -16.86 1.20
C SER A 283 12.18 -17.33 0.53
N ILE A 284 12.25 -18.33 -0.36
CA ILE A 284 11.14 -18.79 -1.22
C ILE A 284 10.22 -19.78 -0.50
N ASN A 285 10.72 -20.49 0.52
CA ASN A 285 10.02 -21.66 1.05
C ASN A 285 9.07 -21.38 2.21
N THR A 286 9.04 -20.16 2.76
CA THR A 286 8.15 -19.83 3.88
C THR A 286 7.47 -18.48 3.72
N LEU A 287 6.12 -18.49 3.70
CA LEU A 287 5.29 -17.29 3.72
C LEU A 287 4.78 -17.05 5.16
N GLN A 288 5.07 -15.89 5.73
CA GLN A 288 4.55 -15.52 7.05
C GLN A 288 3.23 -14.77 6.90
N PHE A 289 2.16 -15.32 7.45
CA PHE A 289 0.88 -14.63 7.58
C PHE A 289 0.87 -13.84 8.87
N SER A 290 0.75 -12.53 8.74
CA SER A 290 0.38 -11.71 9.89
C SER A 290 -0.58 -10.61 9.44
N GLU A 291 -1.48 -10.25 10.35
CA GLU A 291 -2.43 -9.15 10.13
C GLU A 291 -1.63 -7.85 10.01
N HIS A 292 -1.20 -7.51 8.81
CA HIS A 292 -0.38 -6.34 8.55
C HIS A 292 -1.26 -5.10 8.32
N GLY A 293 -1.82 -4.56 9.40
CA GLY A 293 -2.21 -3.17 9.48
C GLY A 293 -1.09 -2.36 10.13
N LEU A 294 -0.61 -1.28 9.51
CA LEU A 294 0.38 -0.34 10.09
C LEU A 294 -0.25 0.55 11.20
N SER A 295 -1.01 -0.05 12.12
CA SER A 295 -1.45 0.56 13.37
C SER A 295 -0.42 0.25 14.48
N PRO A 296 -0.18 1.16 15.46
CA PRO A 296 0.74 0.91 16.58
C PRO A 296 0.28 -0.22 17.51
N VAL A 297 -0.96 -0.70 17.37
CA VAL A 297 -1.51 -1.80 18.16
C VAL A 297 -1.25 -3.11 17.41
N GLN A 298 -0.07 -3.69 17.65
CA GLN A 298 0.30 -5.01 17.17
C GLN A 298 -0.51 -6.09 17.90
N SER A 299 -1.59 -6.56 17.30
CA SER A 299 -2.21 -7.84 17.65
C SER A 299 -1.64 -8.89 16.70
N LYS A 300 -0.68 -9.70 17.16
CA LYS A 300 -0.27 -10.92 16.46
C LYS A 300 -1.38 -11.96 16.64
N THR A 301 -2.45 -11.89 15.84
CA THR A 301 -3.62 -12.75 16.11
C THR A 301 -3.49 -14.15 15.50
N LEU A 302 -2.71 -14.33 14.43
CA LEU A 302 -2.51 -15.65 13.81
C LEU A 302 -1.07 -16.16 13.85
N GLY A 303 -0.06 -15.31 13.56
CA GLY A 303 1.35 -15.70 13.69
C GLY A 303 1.75 -16.94 12.88
N LEU A 304 1.01 -17.26 11.81
CA LEU A 304 1.18 -18.51 11.06
C LEU A 304 2.25 -18.35 9.98
N ASN A 305 2.97 -19.42 9.68
CA ASN A 305 3.89 -19.53 8.56
C ASN A 305 3.44 -20.69 7.67
N TRP A 306 3.39 -20.51 6.35
CA TRP A 306 3.22 -21.59 5.40
C TRP A 306 4.55 -22.03 4.83
N VAL A 307 4.92 -23.28 5.08
CA VAL A 307 6.11 -23.92 4.53
C VAL A 307 5.74 -24.61 3.23
N CYS A 308 6.19 -24.03 2.11
CA CYS A 308 5.77 -24.39 0.75
C CYS A 308 6.04 -25.86 0.41
N ASP A 309 7.26 -26.36 0.69
CA ASP A 309 7.69 -27.71 0.29
C ASP A 309 6.89 -28.82 0.98
N SER A 310 6.62 -28.63 2.27
CA SER A 310 5.83 -29.57 3.09
C SER A 310 4.33 -29.32 3.03
N ASP A 311 3.94 -28.22 2.39
CA ASP A 311 2.59 -27.68 2.38
C ASP A 311 1.91 -27.64 3.76
N SER A 312 2.62 -27.11 4.76
CA SER A 312 2.18 -27.11 6.17
C SER A 312 2.12 -25.70 6.76
N LEU A 313 1.18 -25.48 7.70
CA LEU A 313 1.07 -24.26 8.49
C LEU A 313 1.73 -24.47 9.87
N THR A 314 2.65 -23.60 10.24
CA THR A 314 3.36 -23.60 11.53
C THR A 314 3.16 -22.28 12.28
N GLN A 315 3.39 -22.25 13.60
CA GLN A 315 3.39 -21.02 14.43
C GLN A 315 4.83 -20.61 14.79
#